data_AF-A0A4Q3SMJ6-F1
#
_entry.id   AF-A0A4Q3SMJ6-F1
#
_cell.length_a   1.000
_cell.length_b   1.000
_cell.length_c   1.000
_cell.angle_alpha   90.00
_cell.angle_beta   90.00
_cell.angle_gamma   90.00
#
_symmetry.space_group_name_H-M   'P 1'
#
loop_
_entity.id
_entity.type
_entity.pdbx_description
1 polymer ?
#
loop_
_entity_poly.entity_id
_entity_poly.type
_entity_poly.pdbx_seq_one_letter_code
_entity_poly.pdbx_strand_id
1 'polypeptide(L)'
;QAYERMILLTERIALPNLISRLNTTGGSLREMQITLTSNIKQEFEYNVTQQIYVSAESWDAVRNLKDQNTMIVNQVASFLPQDASGHDLNRAILEMLAENPKATLHNIVSDLLSYEAKKLMS
;
A
#
# COMPACT_ATOMS: atom_id res chain seq x y z
N GLN A 1 -13.71 -2.04 15.95
CA GLN A 1 -12.26 -2.31 16.17
C GLN A 1 -11.55 -3.04 15.01
N ALA A 2 -11.97 -4.24 14.57
CA ALA A 2 -11.26 -4.94 13.48
C ALA A 2 -11.25 -4.17 12.15
N TYR A 3 -12.41 -3.62 11.74
CA TYR A 3 -12.50 -2.75 10.57
C TYR A 3 -11.68 -1.46 10.69
N GLU A 4 -11.60 -0.85 11.89
CA GLU A 4 -10.72 0.31 12.13
C GLU A 4 -9.25 -0.06 11.88
N ARG A 5 -8.80 -1.25 12.31
CA ARG A 5 -7.45 -1.74 12.02
C ARG A 5 -7.23 -2.02 10.54
N MET A 6 -8.24 -2.53 9.82
CA MET A 6 -8.15 -2.72 8.37
C MET A 6 -8.09 -1.40 7.60
N ILE A 7 -8.83 -0.39 8.03
CA ILE A 7 -8.75 0.97 7.48
C ILE A 7 -7.35 1.54 7.76
N LEU A 8 -6.85 1.43 9.00
CA LEU A 8 -5.50 1.88 9.35
C LEU A 8 -4.42 1.19 8.51
N LEU A 9 -4.53 -0.13 8.31
CA LEU A 9 -3.62 -0.88 7.44
C LEU A 9 -3.67 -0.33 6.01
N THR A 10 -4.87 -0.11 5.47
CA THR A 10 -5.11 0.43 4.12
C THR A 10 -4.46 1.80 3.94
N GLU A 11 -4.59 2.70 4.93
CA GLU A 11 -3.92 4.00 4.96
C GLU A 11 -2.40 3.89 5.06
N ARG A 12 -1.90 2.95 5.87
CA ARG A 12 -0.47 2.76 6.07
C ARG A 12 0.21 2.22 4.82
N ILE A 13 -0.39 1.26 4.12
CA ILE A 13 0.23 0.66 2.94
C ILE A 13 -0.02 1.44 1.65
N ALA A 14 -0.89 2.46 1.67
CA ALA A 14 -1.09 3.35 0.53
C ALA A 14 0.24 3.97 0.10
N LEU A 15 0.63 3.81 -1.17
CA LEU A 15 1.95 4.19 -1.66
C LEU A 15 2.31 5.66 -1.41
N PRO A 16 1.42 6.66 -1.62
CA PRO A 16 1.73 8.05 -1.31
C PRO A 16 2.04 8.26 0.19
N ASN A 17 1.22 7.68 1.06
CA ASN A 17 1.40 7.77 2.51
C ASN A 17 2.67 7.04 2.97
N LEU A 18 2.95 5.87 2.41
CA LEU A 18 4.11 5.06 2.70
C LEU A 18 5.40 5.80 2.31
N ILE A 19 5.45 6.32 1.08
CA ILE A 19 6.58 7.12 0.57
C ILE A 19 6.78 8.33 1.47
N SER A 20 5.72 9.09 1.79
CA SER A 20 5.84 10.25 2.66
C SER A 20 6.43 9.93 4.04
N ARG A 21 6.16 8.74 4.60
CA ARG A 21 6.70 8.32 5.90
C ARG A 21 8.13 7.77 5.82
N LEU A 22 8.47 7.11 4.72
CA LEU A 22 9.74 6.41 4.54
C LEU A 22 10.75 7.19 3.70
N ASN A 23 10.43 8.40 3.25
CA ASN A 23 11.32 9.25 2.50
C ASN A 23 12.47 9.77 3.38
N THR A 24 13.41 8.87 3.69
CA THR A 24 14.70 9.20 4.29
C THR A 24 15.63 9.65 3.16
N THR A 25 16.38 10.72 3.38
CA THR A 25 17.34 11.24 2.40
C THR A 25 18.41 10.23 2.03
N GLY A 26 18.54 9.93 0.73
CA GLY A 26 19.61 9.10 0.18
C GLY A 26 19.23 7.62 -0.01
N GLY A 27 20.09 6.88 -0.72
CA GLY A 27 19.92 5.46 -1.03
C GLY A 27 19.76 5.17 -2.52
N SER A 28 20.16 3.98 -2.91
CA SER A 28 19.97 3.43 -4.26
C SER A 28 18.51 3.08 -4.54
N LEU A 29 18.15 2.97 -5.82
CA LEU A 29 16.88 2.41 -6.29
C LEU A 29 16.52 1.10 -5.55
N ARG A 30 17.48 0.18 -5.45
CA ARG A 30 17.28 -1.15 -4.86
C ARG A 30 16.99 -1.09 -3.36
N GLU A 31 17.69 -0.25 -2.62
CA GLU A 31 17.46 -0.07 -1.18
C GLU A 31 16.08 0.53 -0.90
N MET A 32 15.64 1.49 -1.71
CA MET A 32 14.29 2.06 -1.58
C MET A 32 13.21 1.04 -1.94
N GLN A 33 13.39 0.28 -3.03
CA GLN A 33 12.48 -0.80 -3.41
C GLN A 33 12.30 -1.83 -2.27
N ILE A 34 13.40 -2.27 -1.66
CA ILE A 34 13.37 -3.19 -0.51
C ILE A 34 12.68 -2.54 0.69
N THR A 35 12.99 -1.28 0.98
CA THR A 35 12.38 -0.53 2.10
C THR A 35 10.87 -0.46 1.98
N LEU A 36 10.35 -0.08 0.80
CA LEU A 36 8.90 0.02 0.55
C LEU A 36 8.22 -1.34 0.65
N THR A 37 8.73 -2.35 -0.06
CA THR A 37 8.11 -3.69 -0.10
C THR A 37 8.16 -4.39 1.27
N SER A 38 9.26 -4.22 2.02
CA SER A 38 9.38 -4.76 3.37
C SER A 38 8.40 -4.12 4.35
N ASN A 39 8.21 -2.79 4.29
CA ASN A 39 7.24 -2.12 5.15
C ASN A 39 5.79 -2.53 4.84
N ILE A 40 5.43 -2.66 3.56
CA ILE A 40 4.10 -3.18 3.16
C ILE A 40 3.86 -4.56 3.77
N LYS A 41 4.87 -5.44 3.67
CA LYS A 41 4.81 -6.80 4.23
C LYS A 41 4.65 -6.79 5.75
N GLN A 42 5.46 -6.00 6.46
CA GLN A 42 5.44 -5.93 7.92
C GLN A 42 4.10 -5.39 8.46
N GLU A 43 3.56 -4.33 7.86
CA GLU A 43 2.25 -3.78 8.25
C GLU A 43 1.13 -4.82 8.04
N PHE A 44 1.18 -5.56 6.93
CA PHE A 44 0.23 -6.63 6.65
C PHE A 44 0.36 -7.79 7.66
N GLU A 45 1.58 -8.26 7.93
CA GLU A 45 1.85 -9.33 8.91
C GLU A 45 1.38 -8.96 10.33
N TYR A 46 1.59 -7.70 10.74
CA TYR A 46 1.13 -7.21 12.04
C TYR A 46 -0.40 -7.26 12.19
N ASN A 47 -1.12 -7.07 11.07
CA ASN A 47 -2.57 -7.00 11.03
C ASN A 47 -3.25 -8.30 10.55
N VAL A 48 -2.49 -9.33 10.19
CA VAL A 48 -3.01 -10.56 9.56
C VAL A 48 -4.05 -11.28 10.42
N THR A 49 -3.97 -11.14 11.74
CA THR A 49 -4.92 -11.74 12.69
C THR A 49 -6.32 -11.13 12.59
N GLN A 50 -6.47 -9.94 12.03
CA GLN A 50 -7.78 -9.28 11.91
C GLN A 50 -8.70 -9.98 10.90
N GLN A 51 -8.16 -10.84 10.03
CA GLN A 51 -8.91 -11.58 9.02
C GLN A 51 -10.08 -12.40 9.60
N ILE A 52 -9.98 -12.86 10.86
CA ILE A 52 -11.01 -13.68 11.49
C ILE A 52 -12.23 -12.86 11.98
N TYR A 53 -12.13 -11.54 11.95
CA TYR A 53 -13.14 -10.61 12.49
C TYR A 53 -13.80 -9.73 11.41
N VAL A 54 -13.46 -9.93 10.14
CA VAL A 54 -14.01 -9.19 8.99
C VAL A 54 -14.60 -10.15 7.98
N SER A 55 -15.41 -9.65 7.04
CA SER A 55 -15.92 -10.49 5.95
C SER A 55 -14.78 -10.98 5.05
N ALA A 56 -14.96 -12.15 4.43
CA ALA A 56 -13.99 -12.69 3.48
C ALA A 56 -13.72 -11.70 2.33
N GLU A 57 -14.76 -11.03 1.85
CA GLU A 57 -14.66 -9.97 0.84
C GLU A 57 -13.78 -8.80 1.29
N SER A 58 -13.97 -8.31 2.53
CA SER A 58 -13.14 -7.25 3.09
C SER A 58 -11.68 -7.67 3.23
N TRP A 59 -11.44 -8.91 3.67
CA TRP A 59 -10.09 -9.43 3.80
C TRP A 59 -9.40 -9.56 2.43
N ASP A 60 -10.11 -10.08 1.44
CA ASP A 60 -9.60 -10.26 0.07
C ASP A 60 -9.26 -8.91 -0.58
N ALA A 61 -10.08 -7.89 -0.35
CA ALA A 61 -9.83 -6.54 -0.80
C ALA A 61 -8.51 -5.98 -0.24
N VAL A 62 -8.25 -6.16 1.07
CA VAL A 62 -6.99 -5.75 1.72
C VAL A 62 -5.79 -6.53 1.18
N ARG A 63 -5.93 -7.85 0.97
CA ARG A 63 -4.87 -8.68 0.36
C ARG A 63 -4.52 -8.19 -1.04
N ASN A 64 -5.53 -7.91 -1.86
CA ASN A 64 -5.36 -7.41 -3.23
C ASN A 64 -4.66 -6.05 -3.25
N LEU A 65 -5.02 -5.13 -2.34
CA LEU A 65 -4.33 -3.85 -2.21
C LEU A 65 -2.84 -4.03 -1.88
N LYS A 66 -2.53 -4.90 -0.90
CA LYS A 66 -1.15 -5.20 -0.50
C LYS A 66 -0.34 -5.76 -1.68
N ASP A 67 -0.91 -6.70 -2.43
CA ASP A 67 -0.22 -7.33 -3.56
C ASP A 67 -0.06 -6.35 -4.73
N GLN A 68 -1.08 -5.53 -5.02
CA GLN A 68 -1.00 -4.49 -6.04
C GLN A 68 0.06 -3.44 -5.70
N ASN A 69 0.12 -2.94 -4.46
CA ASN A 69 1.11 -1.95 -4.07
C ASN A 69 2.53 -2.52 -4.19
N THR A 70 2.73 -3.79 -3.81
CA THR A 70 4.02 -4.49 -4.01
C THR A 70 4.37 -4.62 -5.49
N MET A 71 3.40 -4.98 -6.33
CA MET A 71 3.56 -5.10 -7.78
C MET A 71 3.94 -3.76 -8.42
N ILE A 72 3.26 -2.67 -8.06
CA ILE A 72 3.55 -1.31 -8.56
C ILE A 72 4.99 -0.92 -8.24
N VAL A 73 5.43 -1.09 -6.99
CA VAL A 73 6.80 -0.74 -6.57
C VAL A 73 7.83 -1.50 -7.41
N ASN A 74 7.63 -2.81 -7.59
CA ASN A 74 8.55 -3.63 -8.38
C ASN A 74 8.53 -3.27 -9.87
N GLN A 75 7.35 -3.00 -10.41
CA GLN A 75 7.19 -2.68 -11.82
C GLN A 75 7.84 -1.34 -12.17
N VAL A 76 7.59 -0.29 -11.36
CA VAL A 76 8.20 1.02 -11.59
C VAL A 76 9.71 0.95 -11.44
N ALA A 77 10.22 0.24 -10.42
CA ALA A 77 11.65 0.03 -10.25
C ALA A 77 12.29 -0.67 -11.48
N SER A 78 11.59 -1.62 -12.11
CA SER A 78 12.10 -2.33 -13.30
C SER A 78 12.28 -1.44 -14.54
N PHE A 79 11.59 -0.30 -14.60
CA PHE A 79 11.68 0.66 -15.71
C PHE A 79 12.75 1.73 -15.53
N LEU A 80 13.36 1.81 -14.34
CA LEU A 80 14.39 2.80 -14.04
C LEU A 80 15.80 2.25 -14.32
N PRO A 81 16.75 3.13 -14.68
CA PRO A 81 18.18 2.77 -14.78
C PRO A 81 18.72 2.17 -13.48
N GLN A 82 19.73 1.29 -13.57
CA GLN A 82 20.30 0.62 -12.39
C GLN A 82 20.98 1.59 -11.41
N ASP A 83 21.46 2.73 -11.90
CA ASP A 83 22.11 3.80 -11.15
C ASP A 83 21.12 4.87 -10.65
N ALA A 84 19.81 4.69 -10.91
CA ALA A 84 18.79 5.58 -10.37
C ALA A 84 18.79 5.59 -8.84
N SER A 85 18.39 6.72 -8.27
CA SER A 85 18.29 6.88 -6.82
C SER A 85 16.96 6.37 -6.28
N GLY A 86 16.90 6.16 -4.97
CA GLY A 86 15.62 5.90 -4.29
C GLY A 86 14.62 7.05 -4.45
N HIS A 87 15.11 8.29 -4.59
CA HIS A 87 14.26 9.44 -4.86
C HIS A 87 13.61 9.36 -6.25
N ASP A 88 14.34 8.89 -7.26
CA ASP A 88 13.79 8.72 -8.61
C ASP A 88 12.68 7.66 -8.63
N LEU A 89 12.84 6.57 -7.87
CA LEU A 89 11.75 5.59 -7.66
C LEU A 89 10.51 6.22 -7.03
N ASN A 90 10.70 6.95 -5.91
CA ASN A 90 9.59 7.59 -5.21
C ASN A 90 8.84 8.56 -6.14
N ARG A 91 9.58 9.38 -6.90
CA ARG A 91 9.00 10.31 -7.87
C ARG A 91 8.21 9.56 -8.95
N ALA A 92 8.81 8.55 -9.58
CA ALA A 92 8.17 7.80 -10.65
C ALA A 92 6.90 7.07 -10.20
N ILE A 93 6.87 6.52 -8.97
CA ILE A 93 5.66 5.91 -8.40
C ILE A 93 4.56 6.97 -8.23
N LEU A 94 4.89 8.13 -7.65
CA LEU A 94 3.91 9.20 -7.41
C LEU A 94 3.37 9.76 -8.73
N GLU A 95 4.22 9.96 -9.74
CA GLU A 95 3.82 10.40 -11.08
C GLU A 95 2.87 9.39 -11.73
N MET A 96 3.23 8.10 -11.72
CA MET A 96 2.37 7.03 -12.27
C MET A 96 0.99 7.00 -11.60
N LEU A 97 0.93 7.18 -10.27
CA LEU A 97 -0.33 7.23 -9.52
C LEU A 97 -1.14 8.49 -9.80
N ALA A 98 -0.49 9.63 -10.04
CA ALA A 98 -1.16 10.88 -10.40
C ALA A 98 -1.75 10.82 -11.82
N GLU A 99 -1.03 10.21 -12.77
CA GLU A 99 -1.51 10.00 -14.14
C GLU A 99 -2.61 8.94 -14.21
N ASN A 100 -2.56 7.93 -13.34
CA ASN A 100 -3.54 6.86 -13.28
C ASN A 100 -4.14 6.73 -11.87
N PRO A 101 -5.05 7.64 -11.44
CA PRO A 101 -5.65 7.59 -10.10
C PRO A 101 -6.40 6.28 -9.80
N LYS A 102 -6.85 5.57 -10.84
CA LYS A 102 -7.50 4.25 -10.74
C LYS A 102 -6.52 3.08 -10.65
N ALA A 103 -5.21 3.31 -10.80
CA ALA A 103 -4.19 2.27 -10.73
C ALA A 103 -3.99 1.75 -9.30
N THR A 104 -4.41 2.49 -8.28
CA THR A 104 -4.40 2.03 -6.89
C THR A 104 -5.80 1.61 -6.44
N LEU A 105 -5.87 0.52 -5.70
CA LEU A 105 -7.09 0.03 -5.05
C LEU A 105 -7.40 0.77 -3.74
N HIS A 106 -6.53 1.69 -3.29
CA HIS A 106 -6.61 2.27 -1.94
C HIS A 106 -8.00 2.83 -1.60
N ASN A 107 -8.53 3.74 -2.42
CA ASN A 107 -9.85 4.36 -2.16
C ASN A 107 -10.97 3.33 -2.22
N ILE A 108 -10.93 2.40 -3.18
CA ILE A 108 -11.94 1.34 -3.36
C ILE A 108 -11.99 0.45 -2.11
N VAL A 109 -10.83 0.07 -1.58
CA VAL A 109 -10.74 -0.75 -0.37
C VAL A 109 -11.17 0.03 0.87
N SER A 110 -10.75 1.29 1.02
CA SER A 110 -11.19 2.15 2.13
C SER A 110 -12.72 2.35 2.14
N ASP A 111 -13.33 2.55 0.97
CA ASP A 111 -14.78 2.71 0.83
C ASP A 111 -15.53 1.42 1.19
N LEU A 112 -15.07 0.27 0.69
CA LEU A 112 -15.63 -1.05 1.03
C LEU A 112 -15.59 -1.31 2.54
N LEU A 113 -14.42 -1.13 3.15
CA LEU A 113 -14.23 -1.35 4.59
C LEU A 113 -15.12 -0.41 5.42
N SER A 114 -15.26 0.85 4.99
CA SER A 114 -16.11 1.83 5.64
C SER A 114 -17.60 1.48 5.54
N TYR A 115 -18.02 0.96 4.38
CA TYR A 115 -19.39 0.51 4.16
C TYR A 115 -19.74 -0.69 5.06
N GLU A 116 -18.90 -1.73 5.06
CA GLU A 116 -19.08 -2.92 5.89
C GLU A 116 -19.05 -2.58 7.39
N ALA A 117 -18.16 -1.68 7.81
CA ALA A 117 -18.11 -1.21 9.19
C ALA A 117 -19.42 -0.53 9.62
N LYS A 118 -19.97 0.36 8.78
CA LYS A 118 -21.23 1.07 9.08
C LYS A 118 -22.42 0.12 9.17
N LYS A 119 -22.47 -0.91 8.30
CA LYS A 119 -23.54 -1.93 8.31
C LYS A 119 -23.57 -2.76 9.60
N LEU A 120 -22.43 -2.93 10.27
CA LEU A 120 -22.35 -3.63 11.55
C LEU A 120 -22.69 -2.73 12.75
N MET A 121 -22.69 -1.40 12.55
CA MET A 121 -23.01 -0.42 13.59
C MET A 121 -24.48 0.02 13.59
N SER A 122 -25.23 -0.35 12.55
CA SER A 122 -26.68 -0.14 12.43
C SER A 122 -27.46 -1.34 12.95
#